data_AF-A0A9E6X4W9-F1
#
_entry.id   AF-A0A9E6X4W9-F1
#
_cell.length_a   1.000
_cell.length_b   1.000
_cell.length_c   1.000
_cell.angle_alpha   90.00
_cell.angle_beta   90.00
_cell.angle_gamma   90.00
#
_symmetry.space_group_name_H-M   'P 1'
#
loop_
_entity.id
_entity.type
_entity.pdbx_description
1 polymer ?
#
loop_
_entity_poly.entity_id
_entity_poly.type
_entity_poly.pdbx_seq_one_letter_code
_entity_poly.pdbx_strand_id
1 'polypeptide(L)'
;MTAEVSRSRPLRALYAGNARSVMLRGWRATRSTNWLVIVSGFFEPIFYLLSLGIGLGSLVGDVHTSTGQPVSYAAFIAPALLATAAMNGAVYDSTWNVFFKMHFAKLYEGMLSTSLGPLDVALGEILLALARGALYALGFMLVMQTLGLNLSWWALLALPAVLLIAFGFASFGMGVTSYMKTFQQMDWINFVLLPMFLLTATFYPITVYPEPIQWFIRALPLWHGVELVRGLTTGAVDIGMLWHVLYFAVMVGLGLVLTTRRLRALFLD
;
A
#
# COMPACT_ATOMS: atom_id res chain seq x y z
N MET A 1 6.82 -51.42 -18.24
CA MET A 1 6.25 -50.09 -18.60
C MET A 1 6.05 -49.33 -17.29
N THR A 2 7.09 -48.63 -16.86
CA THR A 2 7.16 -47.93 -15.57
C THR A 2 6.37 -46.62 -15.65
N ALA A 3 5.37 -46.49 -14.79
CA ALA A 3 4.60 -45.26 -14.65
C ALA A 3 5.48 -44.17 -14.03
N GLU A 4 5.86 -43.18 -14.85
CA GLU A 4 6.50 -41.97 -14.38
C GLU A 4 5.44 -41.09 -13.70
N VAL A 5 5.43 -41.10 -12.37
CA VAL A 5 4.68 -40.15 -11.55
C VAL A 5 5.30 -38.77 -11.77
N SER A 6 4.76 -38.05 -12.75
CA SER A 6 5.06 -36.63 -12.97
C SER A 6 4.66 -35.86 -11.71
N ARG A 7 5.66 -35.52 -10.90
CA ARG A 7 5.54 -34.55 -9.79
C ARG A 7 5.18 -33.20 -10.40
N SER A 8 3.88 -32.96 -10.56
CA SER A 8 3.35 -31.66 -10.96
C SER A 8 3.76 -30.62 -9.93
N ARG A 9 4.67 -29.71 -10.32
CA ARG A 9 5.05 -28.56 -9.51
C ARG A 9 3.79 -27.69 -9.36
N PRO A 10 3.22 -27.53 -8.15
CA PRO A 10 1.91 -26.88 -7.96
C PRO A 10 1.87 -25.41 -8.42
N LEU A 11 3.04 -24.77 -8.57
CA LEU A 11 3.17 -23.39 -9.02
C LEU A 11 2.91 -23.20 -10.53
N ARG A 12 3.16 -24.21 -11.38
CA ARG A 12 2.95 -24.10 -12.84
C ARG A 12 1.48 -24.16 -13.24
N ALA A 13 0.62 -24.77 -12.42
CA ALA A 13 -0.83 -24.78 -12.65
C ALA A 13 -1.51 -23.45 -12.27
N LEU A 14 -0.84 -22.63 -11.45
CA LEU A 14 -1.37 -21.37 -10.92
C LEU A 14 -0.83 -20.13 -11.67
N TYR A 15 0.31 -20.25 -12.34
CA TYR A 15 1.01 -19.16 -13.01
C TYR A 15 1.32 -19.52 -14.47
N ALA A 16 0.54 -18.97 -15.39
CA ALA A 16 0.68 -19.11 -16.84
C ALA A 16 1.68 -18.10 -17.44
N GLY A 17 2.24 -17.18 -16.63
CA GLY A 17 3.26 -16.23 -17.07
C GLY A 17 2.70 -15.01 -17.80
N ASN A 18 1.39 -14.75 -17.68
CA ASN A 18 0.68 -13.74 -18.46
C ASN A 18 0.17 -12.54 -17.65
N ALA A 19 0.67 -12.34 -16.42
CA ALA A 19 0.33 -11.19 -15.57
C ALA A 19 0.51 -9.82 -16.29
N ARG A 20 1.47 -9.71 -17.22
CA ARG A 20 1.69 -8.51 -18.04
C ARG A 20 0.50 -8.17 -18.93
N SER A 21 -0.20 -9.18 -19.46
CA SER A 21 -1.36 -8.97 -20.34
C SER A 21 -2.56 -8.44 -19.56
N VAL A 22 -2.75 -8.90 -18.32
CA VAL A 22 -3.76 -8.41 -17.37
C VAL A 22 -3.46 -6.96 -17.01
N MET A 23 -2.21 -6.65 -16.64
CA MET A 23 -1.75 -5.29 -16.34
C MET A 23 -2.01 -4.33 -17.52
N LEU A 24 -1.67 -4.73 -18.75
CA LEU A 24 -1.86 -3.89 -19.95
C LEU A 24 -3.34 -3.66 -20.27
N ARG A 25 -4.21 -4.66 -20.07
CA ARG A 25 -5.65 -4.50 -20.23
C ARG A 25 -6.24 -3.56 -19.18
N GLY A 26 -5.87 -3.76 -17.91
CA GLY A 26 -6.29 -2.89 -16.81
C GLY A 26 -5.80 -1.44 -16.97
N TRP A 27 -4.58 -1.23 -17.48
CA TRP A 27 -4.03 0.09 -17.79
C TRP A 27 -4.84 0.82 -18.86
N ARG A 28 -5.27 0.13 -19.93
CA ARG A 28 -6.10 0.72 -20.98
C ARG A 28 -7.49 1.12 -20.47
N ALA A 29 -8.13 0.26 -19.68
CA ALA A 29 -9.43 0.57 -19.07
C ALA A 29 -9.33 1.73 -18.07
N THR A 30 -8.23 1.78 -17.32
CA THR A 30 -7.93 2.86 -16.38
C THR A 30 -7.77 4.20 -17.10
N ARG A 31 -7.06 4.22 -18.23
CA ARG A 31 -6.86 5.41 -19.06
C ARG A 31 -8.15 5.93 -19.72
N SER A 32 -9.10 5.06 -20.05
CA SER A 32 -10.32 5.45 -20.77
C SER A 32 -11.48 5.88 -19.87
N THR A 33 -11.60 5.33 -18.65
CA THR A 33 -12.84 5.46 -17.86
C THR A 33 -12.62 6.03 -16.46
N ASN A 34 -11.48 5.77 -15.81
CA ASN A 34 -11.27 6.09 -14.39
C ASN A 34 -10.24 7.21 -14.13
N TRP A 35 -9.82 7.96 -15.16
CA TRP A 35 -8.83 9.04 -15.02
C TRP A 35 -9.23 10.12 -13.99
N LEU A 36 -10.50 10.50 -13.91
CA LEU A 36 -10.96 11.54 -12.96
C LEU A 36 -10.88 11.08 -11.49
N VAL A 37 -11.23 9.82 -11.21
CA VAL A 37 -11.07 9.23 -9.86
C VAL A 37 -9.59 9.16 -9.48
N ILE A 38 -8.74 8.88 -10.47
CA ILE A 38 -7.30 8.80 -10.28
C ILE A 38 -6.67 10.15 -9.97
N VAL A 39 -7.09 11.17 -10.71
CA VAL A 39 -6.62 12.55 -10.51
C VAL A 39 -7.13 13.12 -9.18
N SER A 40 -8.39 12.86 -8.81
CA SER A 40 -8.93 13.36 -7.54
C SER A 40 -8.24 12.76 -6.31
N GLY A 41 -7.92 11.46 -6.30
CA GLY A 41 -7.19 10.81 -5.19
C GLY A 41 -5.77 11.35 -4.97
N PHE A 42 -5.17 11.99 -5.98
CA PHE A 42 -3.87 12.65 -5.87
C PHE A 42 -3.93 13.95 -5.06
N PHE A 43 -5.05 14.68 -5.14
CA PHE A 43 -5.19 15.97 -4.49
C PHE A 43 -5.47 15.89 -2.99
N GLU A 44 -6.10 14.82 -2.53
CA GLU A 44 -6.43 14.64 -1.11
C GLU A 44 -5.22 14.82 -0.16
N PRO A 45 -4.10 14.08 -0.32
CA PRO A 45 -2.95 14.26 0.56
C PRO A 45 -2.30 15.64 0.41
N ILE A 46 -2.41 16.27 -0.77
CA ILE A 46 -1.92 17.64 -0.99
C ILE A 46 -2.76 18.64 -0.20
N PHE A 47 -4.08 18.51 -0.23
CA PHE A 47 -4.96 19.37 0.57
C PHE A 47 -4.75 19.16 2.07
N TYR A 48 -4.54 17.92 2.53
CA TYR A 48 -4.15 17.67 3.92
C TYR A 48 -2.81 18.33 4.26
N LEU A 49 -1.81 18.23 3.38
CA LEU A 49 -0.51 18.86 3.59
C LEU A 49 -0.63 20.40 3.62
N LEU A 50 -1.39 21.00 2.72
CA LEU A 50 -1.59 22.45 2.70
C LEU A 50 -2.37 22.91 3.94
N SER A 51 -3.44 22.21 4.30
CA SER A 51 -4.28 22.55 5.46
C SER A 51 -3.51 22.41 6.77
N LEU A 52 -2.91 21.25 7.02
CA LEU A 52 -2.25 20.96 8.29
C LEU A 52 -0.80 21.47 8.31
N GLY A 53 -0.07 21.30 7.22
CA GLY A 53 1.35 21.68 7.14
C GLY A 53 1.54 23.19 7.16
N ILE A 54 0.70 23.96 6.45
CA ILE A 54 0.77 25.42 6.47
C ILE A 54 -0.07 25.99 7.62
N GLY A 55 -1.32 25.51 7.76
CA GLY A 55 -2.25 26.04 8.77
C GLY A 55 -1.78 25.75 10.20
N LEU A 56 -1.67 24.47 10.56
CA LEU A 56 -1.20 24.06 11.89
C LEU A 56 0.32 24.23 12.07
N GLY A 57 1.11 24.12 11.01
CA GLY A 57 2.56 24.34 11.09
C GLY A 57 2.95 25.74 11.56
N SER A 58 2.14 26.76 11.25
CA SER A 58 2.33 28.12 11.77
C SER A 58 2.09 28.25 13.28
N LEU A 59 1.36 27.31 13.88
CA LEU A 59 1.00 27.31 15.31
C LEU A 59 1.90 26.38 16.13
N VAL A 60 2.33 25.25 15.56
CA VAL A 60 3.13 24.21 16.24
C VAL A 60 4.63 24.50 16.15
N GLY A 61 5.09 25.07 15.04
CA GLY A 61 6.52 25.32 14.80
C GLY A 61 7.31 24.04 14.50
N ASP A 62 8.41 23.84 15.24
CA ASP A 62 9.31 22.69 15.07
C ASP A 62 8.92 21.52 15.97
N VAL A 63 9.01 20.32 15.40
CA VAL A 63 8.70 19.06 16.08
C VAL A 63 9.94 18.17 16.05
N HIS A 64 10.21 17.48 17.15
CA HIS A 64 11.28 16.50 17.21
C HIS A 64 10.84 15.19 16.56
N THR A 65 11.64 14.67 15.63
CA THR A 65 11.48 13.31 15.08
C THR A 65 11.68 12.26 16.18
N SER A 66 11.35 11.01 15.86
CA SER A 66 11.68 9.83 16.68
C SER A 66 13.18 9.73 17.01
N THR A 67 14.04 10.31 16.17
CA THR A 67 15.50 10.41 16.34
C THR A 67 15.95 11.68 17.09
N GLY A 68 15.02 12.51 17.55
CA GLY A 68 15.28 13.75 18.29
C GLY A 68 15.64 14.96 17.41
N GLN A 69 15.71 14.80 16.08
CA GLN A 69 16.05 15.91 15.19
C GLN A 69 14.89 16.90 15.07
N PRO A 70 15.14 18.22 15.22
CA PRO A 70 14.11 19.23 14.99
C PRO A 70 13.82 19.31 13.48
N VAL A 71 12.55 19.14 13.12
CA VAL A 71 12.05 19.32 11.76
C VAL A 71 10.79 20.17 11.80
N SER A 72 10.54 20.94 10.74
CA SER A 72 9.30 21.69 10.64
C SER A 72 8.09 20.74 10.67
N TYR A 73 6.98 21.17 11.25
CA TYR A 73 5.76 20.36 11.29
C TYR A 73 5.35 19.84 9.89
N ALA A 74 5.51 20.67 8.86
CA ALA A 74 5.25 20.28 7.47
C ALA A 74 6.17 19.13 7.00
N ALA A 75 7.46 19.17 7.34
CA ALA A 75 8.41 18.10 7.03
C ALA A 75 8.19 16.84 7.87
N PHE A 76 7.56 16.97 9.05
CA PHE A 76 7.15 15.85 9.88
C PHE A 76 5.95 15.08 9.31
N ILE A 77 4.92 15.80 8.85
CA ILE A 77 3.66 15.20 8.39
C ILE A 77 3.69 14.75 6.92
N ALA A 78 4.44 15.43 6.05
CA ALA A 78 4.43 15.14 4.62
C ALA A 78 4.83 13.69 4.27
N PRO A 79 5.89 13.11 4.87
CA PRO A 79 6.24 11.70 4.67
C PRO A 79 5.14 10.75 5.15
N ALA A 80 4.44 11.13 6.22
CA ALA A 80 3.37 10.34 6.80
C ALA A 80 2.11 10.35 5.92
N LEU A 81 1.78 11.50 5.32
CA LEU A 81 0.72 11.64 4.32
C LEU A 81 1.05 10.84 3.04
N LEU A 82 2.31 10.84 2.61
CA LEU A 82 2.76 10.03 1.47
C LEU A 82 2.57 8.53 1.73
N ALA A 83 3.02 8.04 2.89
CA ALA A 83 2.83 6.64 3.27
C ALA A 83 1.35 6.26 3.41
N THR A 84 0.54 7.15 3.99
CA THR A 84 -0.91 6.96 4.14
C THR A 84 -1.61 6.92 2.78
N ALA A 85 -1.29 7.84 1.86
CA ALA A 85 -1.88 7.88 0.53
C ALA A 85 -1.59 6.58 -0.24
N ALA A 86 -0.37 6.06 -0.12
CA ALA A 86 0.01 4.80 -0.74
C ALA A 86 -0.71 3.59 -0.12
N MET A 87 -0.86 3.56 1.21
CA MET A 87 -1.69 2.56 1.89
C MET A 87 -3.14 2.63 1.39
N ASN A 88 -3.77 3.81 1.44
CA ASN A 88 -5.16 3.98 1.01
C ASN A 88 -5.35 3.54 -0.44
N GLY A 89 -4.51 4.02 -1.35
CA GLY A 89 -4.56 3.61 -2.77
C GLY A 89 -4.43 2.11 -2.95
N ALA A 90 -3.48 1.47 -2.26
CA ALA A 90 -3.27 0.03 -2.31
C ALA A 90 -4.44 -0.77 -1.73
N VAL A 91 -5.00 -0.33 -0.59
CA VAL A 91 -6.11 -1.02 0.06
C VAL A 91 -7.38 -0.85 -0.76
N TYR A 92 -7.72 0.36 -1.23
CA TYR A 92 -8.90 0.56 -2.07
C TYR A 92 -8.85 -0.26 -3.37
N ASP A 93 -7.69 -0.33 -4.04
CA ASP A 93 -7.56 -1.09 -5.29
C ASP A 93 -7.53 -2.61 -5.05
N SER A 94 -6.90 -3.07 -3.96
CA SER A 94 -6.84 -4.52 -3.64
C SER A 94 -8.11 -5.06 -2.99
N THR A 95 -8.96 -4.19 -2.44
CA THR A 95 -10.20 -4.58 -1.75
C THR A 95 -11.41 -4.29 -2.62
N TRP A 96 -11.80 -3.03 -2.79
CA TRP A 96 -13.03 -2.64 -3.48
C TRP A 96 -13.03 -3.04 -4.96
N ASN A 97 -11.96 -2.75 -5.69
CA ASN A 97 -11.87 -3.11 -7.10
C ASN A 97 -11.86 -4.64 -7.29
N VAL A 98 -11.15 -5.39 -6.45
CA VAL A 98 -11.14 -6.86 -6.48
C VAL A 98 -12.50 -7.46 -6.08
N PHE A 99 -13.12 -6.96 -5.00
CA PHE A 99 -14.45 -7.37 -4.53
C PHE A 99 -15.50 -7.16 -5.62
N PHE A 100 -15.51 -5.99 -6.25
CA PHE A 100 -16.43 -5.68 -7.33
C PHE A 100 -16.23 -6.61 -8.53
N LYS A 101 -14.98 -6.92 -8.88
CA LYS A 101 -14.66 -7.87 -9.96
C LYS A 101 -15.05 -9.31 -9.64
N MET A 102 -14.93 -9.75 -8.39
CA MET A 102 -15.33 -11.08 -7.94
C MET A 102 -16.84 -11.26 -7.88
N HIS A 103 -17.59 -10.27 -7.37
CA HIS A 103 -19.02 -10.42 -7.07
C HIS A 103 -19.96 -9.82 -8.13
N PHE A 104 -19.55 -8.77 -8.84
CA PHE A 104 -20.45 -8.01 -9.72
C PHE A 104 -20.07 -8.11 -11.20
N ALA A 105 -18.78 -8.06 -11.52
CA ALA A 105 -18.35 -7.98 -12.91
C ALA A 105 -18.45 -9.34 -13.67
N LYS A 106 -18.71 -10.46 -12.99
CA LYS A 106 -18.66 -11.84 -13.54
C LYS A 106 -17.39 -12.15 -14.37
N LEU A 107 -16.34 -11.33 -14.25
CA LEU A 107 -15.10 -11.48 -15.01
C LEU A 107 -14.37 -12.79 -14.67
N TYR A 108 -14.62 -13.34 -13.48
CA TYR A 108 -14.10 -14.65 -13.06
C TYR A 108 -14.81 -15.84 -13.71
N GLU A 109 -16.10 -15.73 -14.05
CA GLU A 109 -16.78 -16.75 -14.88
C GLU A 109 -16.20 -16.77 -16.30
N GLY A 110 -15.78 -15.61 -16.83
CA GLY A 110 -15.02 -15.50 -18.08
C GLY A 110 -13.58 -16.00 -17.99
N MET A 111 -12.92 -15.89 -16.83
CA MET A 111 -11.56 -16.42 -16.63
C MET A 111 -11.52 -17.95 -16.65
N LEU A 112 -12.57 -18.63 -16.21
CA LEU A 112 -12.69 -20.10 -16.38
C LEU A 112 -12.72 -20.52 -17.86
N SER A 113 -13.02 -19.60 -18.78
CA SER A 113 -12.99 -19.83 -20.24
C SER A 113 -11.69 -19.38 -20.91
N THR A 114 -10.71 -18.86 -20.16
CA THR A 114 -9.40 -18.42 -20.69
C THR A 114 -8.23 -19.10 -19.95
N SER A 115 -7.06 -19.22 -20.60
CA SER A 115 -5.88 -19.93 -20.05
C SER A 115 -5.11 -19.17 -18.96
N LEU A 116 -5.74 -18.25 -18.23
CA LEU A 116 -5.09 -17.43 -17.21
C LEU A 116 -5.25 -18.07 -15.83
N GLY A 117 -4.13 -18.26 -15.12
CA GLY A 117 -4.18 -18.73 -13.74
C GLY A 117 -4.72 -17.65 -12.78
N PRO A 118 -5.45 -18.00 -11.71
CA PRO A 118 -5.93 -17.04 -10.71
C PRO A 118 -4.81 -16.17 -10.11
N LEU A 119 -3.60 -16.72 -10.02
CA LEU A 119 -2.41 -16.05 -9.49
C LEU A 119 -1.85 -15.00 -10.47
N ASP A 120 -1.94 -15.22 -11.79
CA ASP A 120 -1.55 -14.21 -12.79
C ASP A 120 -2.43 -12.97 -12.72
N VAL A 121 -3.71 -13.17 -12.39
CA VAL A 121 -4.71 -12.10 -12.30
C VAL A 121 -4.48 -11.29 -11.04
N ALA A 122 -4.32 -11.97 -9.90
CA ALA A 122 -3.98 -11.32 -8.64
C ALA A 122 -2.70 -10.48 -8.75
N LEU A 123 -1.62 -11.07 -9.29
CA LEU A 123 -0.36 -10.35 -9.48
C LEU A 123 -0.48 -9.21 -10.50
N GLY A 124 -1.23 -9.41 -11.59
CA GLY A 124 -1.46 -8.37 -12.61
C GLY A 124 -2.20 -7.15 -12.06
N GLU A 125 -3.21 -7.37 -11.21
CA GLU A 125 -3.96 -6.31 -10.52
C GLU A 125 -3.09 -5.61 -9.48
N ILE A 126 -2.33 -6.35 -8.67
CA ILE A 126 -1.41 -5.75 -7.68
C ILE A 126 -0.33 -4.91 -8.39
N LEU A 127 0.23 -5.38 -9.50
CA LEU A 127 1.21 -4.62 -10.29
C LEU A 127 0.61 -3.35 -10.89
N LEU A 128 -0.65 -3.39 -11.33
CA LEU A 128 -1.36 -2.21 -11.82
C LEU A 128 -1.62 -1.21 -10.68
N ALA A 129 -2.03 -1.69 -9.51
CA ALA A 129 -2.20 -0.88 -8.31
C ALA A 129 -0.88 -0.18 -7.93
N LEU A 130 0.23 -0.93 -7.96
CA LEU A 130 1.58 -0.43 -7.71
C LEU A 130 2.02 0.62 -8.72
N ALA A 131 1.80 0.40 -10.03
CA ALA A 131 2.15 1.37 -11.06
C ALA A 131 1.40 2.69 -10.88
N ARG A 132 0.12 2.62 -10.49
CA ARG A 132 -0.70 3.81 -10.18
C ARG A 132 -0.22 4.51 -8.91
N GLY A 133 0.04 3.74 -7.85
CA GLY A 133 0.63 4.24 -6.61
C GLY A 133 1.99 4.91 -6.83
N ALA A 134 2.81 4.37 -7.73
CA ALA A 134 4.09 4.97 -8.12
C ALA A 134 3.90 6.37 -8.72
N LEU A 135 2.92 6.53 -9.61
CA LEU A 135 2.63 7.81 -10.25
C LEU A 135 2.18 8.85 -9.22
N TYR A 136 1.34 8.47 -8.26
CA TYR A 136 0.92 9.36 -7.18
C TYR A 136 2.05 9.73 -6.25
N ALA A 137 2.85 8.74 -5.84
CA ALA A 137 4.00 8.95 -4.97
C ALA A 137 5.01 9.90 -5.64
N LEU A 138 5.28 9.73 -6.94
CA LEU A 138 6.13 10.63 -7.70
C LEU A 138 5.59 12.06 -7.73
N GLY A 139 4.30 12.24 -8.03
CA GLY A 139 3.69 13.57 -8.05
C GLY A 139 3.72 14.24 -6.67
N PHE A 140 3.46 13.48 -5.60
CA PHE A 140 3.44 14.02 -4.24
C PHE A 140 4.86 14.35 -3.76
N MET A 141 5.85 13.49 -4.07
CA MET A 141 7.26 13.77 -3.81
C MET A 141 7.75 15.02 -4.55
N LEU A 142 7.25 15.28 -5.77
CA LEU A 142 7.56 16.50 -6.50
C LEU A 142 6.98 17.72 -5.77
N VAL A 143 5.74 17.66 -5.27
CA VAL A 143 5.16 18.72 -4.43
C VAL A 143 6.00 18.93 -3.16
N MET A 144 6.35 17.86 -2.44
CA MET A 144 7.23 17.93 -1.26
C MET A 144 8.57 18.59 -1.59
N GLN A 145 9.15 18.28 -2.76
CA GLN A 145 10.40 18.88 -3.21
C GLN A 145 10.24 20.38 -3.49
N THR A 146 9.16 20.80 -4.16
CA THR A 146 8.89 22.22 -4.44
C THR A 146 8.65 23.03 -3.18
N LEU A 147 8.10 22.40 -2.13
CA LEU A 147 7.89 23.00 -0.81
C LEU A 147 9.12 22.91 0.11
N GLY A 148 10.24 22.33 -0.36
CA GLY A 148 11.46 22.21 0.43
C GLY A 148 11.38 21.22 1.61
N LEU A 149 10.45 20.26 1.57
CA LEU A 149 10.20 19.30 2.66
C LEU A 149 11.07 18.04 2.58
N ASN A 150 11.71 17.82 1.43
CA ASN A 150 12.73 16.78 1.27
C ASN A 150 14.08 17.35 1.71
N LEU A 151 14.49 17.02 2.93
CA LEU A 151 15.69 17.57 3.57
C LEU A 151 16.97 16.81 3.18
N SER A 152 16.84 15.64 2.54
CA SER A 152 17.97 14.76 2.23
C SER A 152 17.92 14.17 0.83
N TRP A 153 19.10 13.84 0.28
CA TRP A 153 19.25 13.10 -0.98
C TRP A 153 18.62 11.70 -0.93
N TRP A 154 18.55 11.12 0.28
CA TRP A 154 17.88 9.83 0.52
C TRP A 154 16.37 9.86 0.27
N ALA A 155 15.77 11.05 0.12
CA ALA A 155 14.35 11.18 -0.22
C ALA A 155 14.00 10.43 -1.52
N LEU A 156 14.92 10.25 -2.47
CA LEU A 156 14.68 9.45 -3.68
C LEU A 156 14.33 7.98 -3.36
N LEU A 157 14.87 7.42 -2.27
CA LEU A 157 14.53 6.07 -1.80
C LEU A 157 13.15 6.00 -1.13
N ALA A 158 12.49 7.13 -0.86
CA ALA A 158 11.10 7.14 -0.41
C ALA A 158 10.18 6.49 -1.46
N LEU A 159 10.47 6.63 -2.76
CA LEU A 159 9.67 6.02 -3.82
C LEU A 159 9.62 4.48 -3.72
N PRO A 160 10.74 3.74 -3.73
CA PRO A 160 10.71 2.29 -3.55
C PRO A 160 10.17 1.88 -2.17
N ALA A 161 10.40 2.67 -1.12
CA ALA A 161 9.80 2.40 0.19
C ALA A 161 8.27 2.47 0.15
N VAL A 162 7.72 3.48 -0.50
CA VAL A 162 6.27 3.66 -0.67
C VAL A 162 5.67 2.54 -1.52
N LEU A 163 6.37 2.08 -2.56
CA LEU A 163 5.95 0.92 -3.33
C LEU A 163 5.96 -0.37 -2.52
N LEU A 164 6.95 -0.56 -1.64
CA LEU A 164 6.98 -1.69 -0.72
C LEU A 164 5.79 -1.66 0.27
N ILE A 165 5.48 -0.48 0.80
CA ILE A 165 4.32 -0.25 1.68
C ILE A 165 3.03 -0.61 0.93
N ALA A 166 2.82 -0.03 -0.25
CA ALA A 166 1.67 -0.29 -1.11
C ALA A 166 1.56 -1.78 -1.45
N PHE A 167 2.67 -2.46 -1.74
CA PHE A 167 2.67 -3.87 -2.08
C PHE A 167 2.26 -4.75 -0.89
N GLY A 168 2.76 -4.43 0.30
CA GLY A 168 2.38 -5.10 1.53
C GLY A 168 0.88 -4.95 1.80
N PHE A 169 0.36 -3.74 1.75
CA PHE A 169 -1.06 -3.49 1.98
C PHE A 169 -1.95 -4.09 0.89
N ALA A 170 -1.53 -4.06 -0.37
CA ALA A 170 -2.28 -4.65 -1.48
C ALA A 170 -2.35 -6.18 -1.38
N SER A 171 -1.23 -6.84 -1.09
CA SER A 171 -1.17 -8.30 -0.96
C SER A 171 -1.96 -8.81 0.23
N PHE A 172 -1.88 -8.13 1.38
CA PHE A 172 -2.67 -8.46 2.56
C PHE A 172 -4.16 -8.14 2.37
N GLY A 173 -4.47 -6.96 1.82
CA GLY A 173 -5.83 -6.49 1.58
C GLY A 173 -6.62 -7.37 0.61
N MET A 174 -5.98 -7.81 -0.48
CA MET A 174 -6.57 -8.78 -1.41
C MET A 174 -6.88 -10.11 -0.71
N GLY A 175 -5.94 -10.57 0.11
CA GLY A 175 -6.10 -11.75 0.94
C GLY A 175 -7.30 -11.66 1.89
N VAL A 176 -7.46 -10.56 2.62
CA VAL A 176 -8.62 -10.32 3.51
C VAL A 176 -9.93 -10.23 2.72
N THR A 177 -9.93 -9.52 1.60
CA THR A 177 -11.13 -9.33 0.75
C THR A 177 -11.67 -10.63 0.19
N SER A 178 -10.81 -11.61 -0.07
CA SER A 178 -11.23 -12.94 -0.55
C SER A 178 -12.06 -13.75 0.46
N TYR A 179 -12.17 -13.29 1.71
CA TYR A 179 -13.09 -13.82 2.72
C TYR A 179 -14.37 -12.99 2.85
N MET A 180 -14.39 -11.76 2.32
CA MET A 180 -15.54 -10.88 2.39
C MET A 180 -16.58 -11.24 1.34
N LYS A 181 -17.84 -11.30 1.79
CA LYS A 181 -18.99 -11.71 0.97
C LYS A 181 -20.04 -10.61 0.82
N THR A 182 -20.04 -9.61 1.70
CA THR A 182 -21.04 -8.54 1.72
C THR A 182 -20.40 -7.16 1.71
N PHE A 183 -21.10 -6.17 1.16
CA PHE A 183 -20.64 -4.77 1.19
C PHE A 183 -20.43 -4.26 2.61
N GLN A 184 -21.31 -4.62 3.56
CA GLN A 184 -21.13 -4.24 4.97
C GLN A 184 -19.80 -4.74 5.55
N GLN A 185 -19.27 -5.88 5.10
CA GLN A 185 -17.96 -6.36 5.55
C GLN A 185 -16.81 -5.52 5.01
N MET A 186 -16.98 -4.87 3.85
CA MET A 186 -15.98 -3.95 3.30
C MET A 186 -15.82 -2.70 4.17
N ASP A 187 -16.87 -2.27 4.86
CA ASP A 187 -16.80 -1.13 5.78
C ASP A 187 -15.89 -1.38 6.99
N TRP A 188 -15.66 -2.65 7.35
CA TRP A 188 -14.71 -3.02 8.41
C TRP A 188 -13.29 -2.62 8.06
N ILE A 189 -12.95 -2.55 6.76
CA ILE A 189 -11.64 -2.10 6.30
C ILE A 189 -11.45 -0.65 6.74
N ASN A 190 -12.43 0.22 6.46
CA ASN A 190 -12.38 1.63 6.85
C ASN A 190 -12.34 1.79 8.37
N PHE A 191 -13.09 0.96 9.11
CA PHE A 191 -13.06 0.93 10.56
C PHE A 191 -11.67 0.63 11.15
N VAL A 192 -10.85 -0.18 10.46
CA VAL A 192 -9.46 -0.47 10.87
C VAL A 192 -8.47 0.56 10.33
N LEU A 193 -8.67 1.05 9.10
CA LEU A 193 -7.79 2.04 8.48
C LEU A 193 -7.80 3.38 9.20
N LEU A 194 -8.97 3.85 9.63
CA LEU A 194 -9.11 5.16 10.27
C LEU A 194 -8.33 5.28 11.59
N PRO A 195 -8.47 4.38 12.58
CA PRO A 195 -7.66 4.44 13.80
C PRO A 195 -6.18 4.22 13.50
N MET A 196 -5.84 3.37 12.53
CA MET A 196 -4.46 3.22 12.10
C MET A 196 -3.91 4.55 11.55
N PHE A 197 -4.64 5.26 10.70
CA PHE A 197 -4.21 6.58 10.20
C PHE A 197 -4.02 7.61 11.33
N LEU A 198 -4.91 7.63 12.34
CA LEU A 198 -4.87 8.63 13.41
C LEU A 198 -3.80 8.33 14.47
N LEU A 199 -3.60 7.05 14.84
CA LEU A 199 -2.75 6.66 15.96
C LEU A 199 -1.27 6.49 15.58
N THR A 200 -0.95 6.48 14.30
CA THR A 200 0.34 5.99 13.81
C THR A 200 1.44 7.05 13.73
N ALA A 201 1.47 7.96 14.70
CA ALA A 201 2.43 9.05 14.77
C ALA A 201 2.49 9.91 13.48
N THR A 202 1.34 10.05 12.82
CA THR A 202 1.15 10.76 11.55
C THR A 202 1.19 12.27 11.78
N PHE A 203 0.58 12.71 12.88
CA PHE A 203 0.47 14.11 13.30
C PHE A 203 1.38 14.47 14.45
N TYR A 204 1.67 13.51 15.34
CA TYR A 204 2.47 13.74 16.54
C TYR A 204 3.55 12.67 16.68
N PRO A 205 4.71 12.97 17.30
CA PRO A 205 5.72 11.97 17.61
C PRO A 205 5.17 10.87 18.53
N ILE A 206 5.68 9.65 18.37
CA ILE A 206 5.26 8.51 19.20
C ILE A 206 5.56 8.73 20.69
N THR A 207 6.55 9.57 21.01
CA THR A 207 6.97 9.90 22.38
C THR A 207 5.91 10.68 23.18
N VAL A 208 4.92 11.28 22.50
CA VAL A 208 3.80 11.98 23.16
C VAL A 208 2.81 10.98 23.79
N TYR A 209 2.74 9.75 23.28
CA TYR A 209 1.83 8.73 23.80
C TYR A 209 2.40 8.04 25.05
N PRO A 210 1.55 7.66 26.02
CA PRO A 210 1.93 6.77 27.11
C PRO A 210 2.54 5.46 26.61
N GLU A 211 3.52 4.92 27.34
CA GLU A 211 4.29 3.73 26.95
C GLU A 211 3.42 2.53 26.48
N PRO A 212 2.29 2.17 27.14
CA PRO A 212 1.45 1.05 26.67
C PRO A 212 0.88 1.27 25.27
N ILE A 213 0.52 2.51 24.94
CA ILE A 213 -0.04 2.88 23.64
C ILE A 213 1.06 2.86 22.57
N GLN A 214 2.29 3.22 22.93
CA GLN A 214 3.42 3.13 21.99
C GLN A 214 3.65 1.70 21.51
N TRP A 215 3.54 0.69 22.38
CA TRP A 215 3.67 -0.72 21.99
C TRP A 215 2.60 -1.13 20.97
N PHE A 216 1.37 -0.68 21.17
CA PHE A 216 0.28 -0.93 20.23
C PHE A 216 0.53 -0.24 18.87
N ILE A 217 0.96 1.03 18.88
CA ILE A 217 1.27 1.79 17.66
C ILE A 217 2.42 1.13 16.89
N ARG A 218 3.46 0.66 17.58
CA ARG A 218 4.62 -0.01 16.96
C ARG A 218 4.25 -1.34 16.30
N ALA A 219 3.14 -1.97 16.68
CA ALA A 219 2.65 -3.17 16.03
C ALA A 219 1.88 -2.86 14.72
N LEU A 220 1.49 -1.61 14.48
CA LEU A 220 0.73 -1.24 13.29
C LEU A 220 1.64 -1.15 12.06
N PRO A 221 1.24 -1.75 10.92
CA PRO A 221 2.04 -1.75 9.70
C PRO A 221 2.30 -0.33 9.17
N LEU A 222 1.33 0.57 9.31
CA LEU A 222 1.48 1.94 8.87
C LEU A 222 2.61 2.67 9.63
N TRP A 223 2.92 2.29 10.87
CA TRP A 223 3.92 2.99 11.69
C TRP A 223 5.30 2.78 11.14
N HIS A 224 5.61 1.53 10.83
CA HIS A 224 6.83 1.17 10.12
C HIS A 224 6.93 1.86 8.76
N GLY A 225 5.80 2.04 8.06
CA GLY A 225 5.77 2.75 6.78
C GLY A 225 6.12 4.23 6.93
N VAL A 226 5.49 4.90 7.90
CA VAL A 226 5.68 6.31 8.20
C VAL A 226 7.12 6.58 8.66
N GLU A 227 7.65 5.81 9.60
CA GLU A 227 9.04 5.97 10.08
C GLU A 227 10.07 5.72 8.98
N LEU A 228 9.86 4.71 8.13
CA LEU A 228 10.74 4.42 7.00
C LEU A 228 10.78 5.60 6.02
N VAL A 229 9.62 6.10 5.59
CA VAL A 229 9.57 7.22 4.63
C VAL A 229 10.10 8.49 5.27
N ARG A 230 9.75 8.77 6.54
CA ARG A 230 10.22 9.97 7.27
C ARG A 230 11.72 9.99 7.44
N GLY A 231 12.34 8.88 7.86
CA GLY A 231 13.78 8.85 8.02
C GLY A 231 14.53 8.99 6.68
N LEU A 232 13.97 8.48 5.58
CA LEU A 232 14.53 8.68 4.24
C LEU A 232 14.42 10.15 3.76
N THR A 233 13.30 10.83 4.02
CA THR A 233 13.12 12.23 3.61
C THR A 233 13.88 13.22 4.49
N THR A 234 14.04 12.91 5.78
CA THR A 234 14.77 13.75 6.75
C THR A 234 16.28 13.46 6.76
N GLY A 235 16.72 12.34 6.18
CA GLY A 235 18.13 11.93 6.17
C GLY A 235 18.60 11.22 7.44
N ALA A 236 17.69 10.95 8.38
CA ALA A 236 17.96 10.15 9.57
C ALA A 236 17.98 8.65 9.24
N VAL A 237 18.86 8.25 8.33
CA VAL A 237 19.04 6.86 7.90
C VAL A 237 19.79 6.09 8.97
N ASP A 238 19.13 5.07 9.53
CA ASP A 238 19.70 4.19 10.56
C ASP A 238 19.50 2.72 10.19
N ILE A 239 20.31 1.84 10.77
CA ILE A 239 20.22 0.40 10.57
C ILE A 239 18.87 -0.16 11.05
N GLY A 240 18.19 0.51 11.98
CA GLY A 240 16.83 0.22 12.40
C GLY A 240 15.80 0.25 11.25
N MET A 241 16.07 0.98 10.15
CA MET A 241 15.20 1.00 8.98
C MET A 241 15.07 -0.36 8.30
N LEU A 242 16.09 -1.21 8.40
CA LEU A 242 16.04 -2.58 7.86
C LEU A 242 14.93 -3.39 8.54
N TRP A 243 14.60 -3.09 9.80
CA TRP A 243 13.48 -3.73 10.48
C TRP A 243 12.15 -3.38 9.82
N HIS A 244 11.94 -2.13 9.41
CA HIS A 244 10.73 -1.71 8.70
C HIS A 244 10.62 -2.39 7.33
N VAL A 245 11.73 -2.45 6.59
CA VAL A 245 11.77 -3.17 5.31
C VAL A 245 11.47 -4.65 5.48
N LEU A 246 12.07 -5.28 6.49
CA LEU A 246 11.84 -6.69 6.81
C LEU A 246 10.38 -6.94 7.21
N TYR A 247 9.79 -6.06 8.01
CA TYR A 247 8.39 -6.13 8.40
C TYR A 247 7.47 -6.16 7.17
N PHE A 248 7.67 -5.24 6.21
CA PHE A 248 6.89 -5.25 4.97
C PHE A 248 7.20 -6.45 4.08
N ALA A 249 8.45 -6.91 4.02
CA ALA A 249 8.80 -8.11 3.25
C ALA A 249 8.07 -9.36 3.78
N VAL A 250 8.00 -9.51 5.11
CA VAL A 250 7.22 -10.57 5.76
C VAL A 250 5.73 -10.42 5.47
N MET A 251 5.20 -9.19 5.60
CA MET A 251 3.78 -8.90 5.33
C MET A 251 3.39 -9.24 3.89
N VAL A 252 4.23 -8.88 2.92
CA VAL A 252 4.08 -9.24 1.51
C VAL A 252 4.07 -10.76 1.33
N GLY A 253 5.05 -11.45 1.92
CA GLY A 253 5.15 -12.91 1.82
C GLY A 253 3.90 -13.60 2.36
N LEU A 254 3.42 -13.19 3.53
CA LEU A 254 2.21 -13.71 4.15
C LEU A 254 0.95 -13.38 3.33
N GLY A 255 0.82 -12.13 2.85
CA GLY A 255 -0.30 -11.68 2.02
C GLY A 255 -0.40 -12.46 0.71
N LEU A 256 0.72 -12.69 0.02
CA LEU A 256 0.78 -13.47 -1.20
C LEU A 256 0.45 -14.95 -0.94
N VAL A 257 0.95 -15.55 0.14
CA VAL A 257 0.62 -16.93 0.51
C VAL A 257 -0.87 -17.08 0.82
N LEU A 258 -1.44 -16.15 1.60
CA LEU A 258 -2.87 -16.15 1.94
C LEU A 258 -3.74 -16.04 0.68
N THR A 259 -3.43 -15.07 -0.18
CA THR A 259 -4.14 -14.83 -1.44
C THR A 259 -4.05 -16.06 -2.35
N THR A 260 -2.86 -16.64 -2.51
CA THR A 260 -2.64 -17.83 -3.33
C THR A 260 -3.43 -19.04 -2.83
N ARG A 261 -3.38 -19.30 -1.52
CA ARG A 261 -4.10 -20.43 -0.91
C ARG A 261 -5.60 -20.29 -1.08
N ARG A 262 -6.13 -19.07 -0.89
CA ARG A 262 -7.57 -18.83 -0.96
C ARG A 262 -8.09 -18.87 -2.39
N LEU A 263 -7.36 -18.30 -3.35
CA LEU A 263 -7.71 -18.43 -4.77
C LEU A 263 -7.68 -19.90 -5.22
N ARG A 264 -6.70 -20.70 -4.75
CA ARG A 264 -6.68 -22.14 -5.03
C ARG A 264 -7.94 -22.85 -4.52
N ALA A 265 -8.31 -22.62 -3.27
CA ALA A 265 -9.50 -23.22 -2.66
C ALA A 265 -10.85 -22.72 -3.24
N LEU A 266 -10.86 -21.60 -3.96
CA LEU A 266 -12.06 -21.05 -4.60
C LEU A 266 -12.26 -21.52 -6.04
N PHE A 267 -11.18 -21.89 -6.73
CA PHE A 267 -11.20 -22.16 -8.18
C PHE A 267 -10.72 -23.56 -8.58
N LEU A 268 -10.02 -24.30 -7.70
CA LEU A 268 -9.43 -25.60 -8.02
C LEU A 268 -9.96 -26.76 -7.15
N ASP A 269 -10.76 -26.46 -6.14
CA ASP A 269 -11.50 -27.41 -5.30
C ASP A 269 -13.01 -27.15 -5.45
#